data_AF-A0A0G1AMU8-F1
#
_entry.id   AF-A0A0G1AMU8-F1
#
_cell.length_a   1.000
_cell.length_b   1.000
_cell.length_c   1.000
_cell.angle_alpha   90.00
_cell.angle_beta   90.00
_cell.angle_gamma   90.00
#
_symmetry.space_group_name_H-M   'P 1'
#
loop_
_entity.id
_entity.type
_entity.pdbx_description
1 polymer ?
#
loop_
_entity_poly.entity_id
_entity_poly.type
_entity_poly.pdbx_seq_one_letter_code
_entity_poly.pdbx_strand_id
1 'polypeptide(L)'
;MKRTFSRFDIELLADFVVCRSRVDPTESDSKNLRAGWRADQLLQDLDAFVVGQENDPAAYAEIVELALAQYRASGGESSEIIALLRLAIFRGERLLPVSSKRKSKLSAVIAELEANISSLPAGSRKERCRSLFAYHQGVFYDAYEMFAEGAKLQGQSAEIAQVNGDKPGESIGYFLERVYLLKQAMVDGDQAAMGTAFTALEQRFNPLVEAVRGTPLEVSWGQGNVSIHMIEALVWLNRWNHPALDVWVAMALAASEKLGQAWQPGARFVRAAYLDSDDNQEAEAALTGVANDTEQTNELRATALLILARRSLAGGCQSGIQSGMMPLPQKTAAELIAQMPETGAQHVRAIAARLLA
;
A
#
# COMPACT_ATOMS: atom_id res chain seq x y z
N MET A 1 0.06 1.56 25.18
CA MET A 1 0.76 0.32 25.59
C MET A 1 0.47 -0.68 24.49
N LYS A 2 1.43 -0.96 23.59
CA LYS A 2 1.25 -2.01 22.57
C LYS A 2 1.13 -3.32 23.37
N ARG A 3 -0.01 -4.03 23.28
CA ARG A 3 0.00 -5.43 23.67
C ARG A 3 0.97 -6.12 22.70
N THR A 4 1.71 -7.06 23.23
CA THR A 4 2.51 -7.98 22.44
C THR A 4 1.77 -9.30 22.55
N PHE A 5 1.42 -9.91 21.42
CA PHE A 5 0.85 -11.26 21.44
C PHE A 5 1.76 -12.18 22.25
N SER A 6 1.20 -12.81 23.29
CA SER A 6 1.92 -13.85 24.00
C SER A 6 1.96 -15.10 23.13
N ARG A 7 2.91 -15.99 23.39
CA ARG A 7 2.98 -17.29 22.71
C ARG A 7 1.66 -18.08 22.80
N PHE A 8 0.94 -17.95 23.91
CA PHE A 8 -0.37 -18.57 24.10
C PHE A 8 -1.44 -17.98 23.18
N ASP A 9 -1.43 -16.65 22.97
CA ASP A 9 -2.35 -15.99 22.03
C ASP A 9 -2.06 -16.43 20.58
N ILE A 10 -0.77 -16.56 20.24
CA ILE A 10 -0.31 -17.02 18.93
C ILE A 10 -0.76 -18.46 18.67
N GLU A 11 -0.61 -19.37 19.64
CA GLU A 11 -1.05 -20.77 19.55
C GLU A 11 -2.58 -20.88 19.43
N LEU A 12 -3.34 -20.10 20.21
CA LEU A 12 -4.81 -20.09 20.17
C LEU A 12 -5.36 -19.55 18.83
N LEU A 13 -4.73 -18.50 18.28
CA LEU A 13 -5.11 -17.92 16.99
C LEU A 13 -4.77 -18.89 15.85
N ALA A 14 -3.63 -19.58 15.93
CA ALA A 14 -3.26 -20.62 14.99
C ALA A 14 -4.25 -21.81 15.00
N ASP A 15 -4.69 -22.25 16.18
CA ASP A 15 -5.71 -23.30 16.33
C ASP A 15 -7.09 -22.86 15.80
N PHE A 16 -7.46 -21.60 16.01
CA PHE A 16 -8.69 -21.03 15.46
C PHE A 16 -8.68 -21.03 13.93
N VAL A 17 -7.55 -20.64 13.34
CA VAL A 17 -7.33 -20.66 11.89
C VAL A 17 -7.47 -22.09 11.37
N VAL A 18 -6.79 -23.06 11.98
CA VAL A 18 -6.89 -24.48 11.60
C VAL A 18 -8.34 -24.99 11.70
N CYS A 19 -9.05 -24.65 12.77
CA CYS A 19 -10.45 -25.03 12.96
C CYS A 19 -11.37 -24.43 11.89
N ARG A 20 -11.20 -23.14 11.56
CA ARG A 20 -11.99 -22.46 10.52
C ARG A 20 -11.73 -23.02 9.14
N SER A 21 -10.47 -23.28 8.79
CA SER A 21 -10.10 -23.89 7.50
C SER A 21 -10.72 -25.26 7.29
N ARG A 22 -11.00 -26.01 8.38
CA ARG A 22 -11.66 -27.33 8.33
C ARG A 22 -13.17 -27.27 8.18
N VAL A 23 -13.78 -26.13 8.54
CA VAL A 23 -15.24 -25.94 8.54
C VAL A 23 -15.71 -25.18 7.29
N ASP A 24 -14.80 -24.67 6.46
CA ASP A 24 -15.14 -24.01 5.19
C ASP A 24 -15.97 -24.97 4.30
N PRO A 25 -17.29 -24.72 4.12
CA PRO A 25 -18.20 -25.63 3.46
C PRO A 25 -18.04 -25.47 1.96
N THR A 26 -16.94 -25.97 1.42
CA THR A 26 -16.62 -25.83 0.00
C THR A 26 -17.31 -26.93 -0.80
N GLU A 27 -18.63 -26.81 -0.99
CA GLU A 27 -19.26 -27.41 -2.16
C GLU A 27 -18.52 -26.92 -3.41
N SER A 28 -18.39 -27.78 -4.43
CA SER A 28 -17.89 -27.41 -5.75
C SER A 28 -18.61 -26.15 -6.21
N ASP A 29 -17.85 -25.08 -6.38
CA ASP A 29 -18.23 -23.66 -6.47
C ASP A 29 -19.09 -23.37 -7.73
N SER A 30 -20.25 -24.00 -7.84
CA SER A 30 -21.04 -24.05 -9.09
C SER A 30 -22.02 -22.89 -9.23
N LYS A 31 -22.22 -22.03 -8.20
CA LYS A 31 -23.31 -21.04 -8.25
C LYS A 31 -23.06 -19.66 -7.63
N ASN A 32 -21.85 -19.30 -7.18
CA ASN A 32 -21.65 -17.95 -6.66
C ASN A 32 -20.33 -17.28 -7.07
N LEU A 33 -20.21 -16.97 -8.36
CA LEU A 33 -19.14 -16.15 -8.96
C LEU A 33 -19.03 -14.72 -8.37
N ARG A 34 -20.03 -14.25 -7.59
CA ARG A 34 -20.08 -12.89 -7.03
C ARG A 34 -19.27 -12.69 -5.75
N ALA A 35 -18.65 -13.75 -5.22
CA ALA A 35 -17.81 -13.70 -4.02
C ALA A 35 -16.30 -13.78 -4.33
N GLY A 36 -15.89 -13.47 -5.57
CA GLY A 36 -14.57 -13.70 -6.16
C GLY A 36 -13.34 -13.10 -5.47
N TRP A 37 -13.51 -12.31 -4.41
CA TRP A 37 -12.45 -11.82 -3.53
C TRP A 37 -12.68 -12.15 -2.05
N ARG A 38 -13.92 -12.47 -1.66
CA ARG A 38 -14.39 -12.48 -0.28
C ARG A 38 -14.60 -13.87 0.33
N ALA A 39 -14.28 -14.93 -0.40
CA ALA A 39 -14.64 -16.28 0.03
C ALA A 39 -13.67 -16.92 1.03
N ASP A 40 -12.50 -16.33 1.34
CA ASP A 40 -11.68 -16.81 2.45
C ASP A 40 -11.94 -15.98 3.70
N GLN A 41 -13.07 -16.27 4.34
CA GLN A 41 -13.36 -15.81 5.70
C GLN A 41 -12.17 -16.04 6.62
N LEU A 42 -11.35 -17.07 6.37
CA LEU A 42 -10.11 -17.35 7.07
C LEU A 42 -9.09 -16.20 7.02
N LEU A 43 -8.82 -15.66 5.82
CA LEU A 43 -7.86 -14.55 5.65
C LEU A 43 -8.43 -13.23 6.20
N GLN A 44 -9.74 -13.03 6.10
CA GLN A 44 -10.41 -11.86 6.66
C GLN A 44 -10.48 -11.89 8.18
N ASP A 45 -10.76 -13.06 8.76
CA ASP A 45 -10.74 -13.28 10.20
C ASP A 45 -9.30 -13.08 10.72
N LEU A 46 -8.29 -13.65 10.06
CA LEU A 46 -6.87 -13.43 10.38
C LEU A 46 -6.48 -11.94 10.37
N ASP A 47 -6.89 -11.21 9.33
CA ASP A 47 -6.63 -9.78 9.23
C ASP A 47 -7.37 -8.98 10.32
N ALA A 48 -8.63 -9.31 10.61
CA ALA A 48 -9.42 -8.63 11.63
C ALA A 48 -8.86 -8.86 13.04
N PHE A 49 -8.40 -10.08 13.34
CA PHE A 49 -7.88 -10.43 14.66
C PHE A 49 -6.48 -9.90 14.93
N VAL A 50 -5.58 -9.90 13.93
CA VAL A 50 -4.17 -9.55 14.13
C VAL A 50 -3.82 -8.13 13.68
N VAL A 51 -4.29 -7.72 12.50
CA VAL A 51 -4.00 -6.37 11.97
C VAL A 51 -4.93 -5.32 12.59
N GLY A 52 -6.21 -5.68 12.80
CA GLY A 52 -7.23 -4.77 13.34
C GLY A 52 -7.02 -4.34 14.80
N GLN A 53 -6.30 -5.12 15.61
CA GLN A 53 -6.14 -4.86 17.05
C GLN A 53 -4.76 -4.32 17.44
N GLU A 54 -3.67 -4.78 16.82
CA GLU A 54 -2.31 -4.43 17.24
C GLU A 54 -1.43 -3.83 16.14
N ASN A 55 -1.82 -3.97 14.86
CA ASN A 55 -1.03 -3.54 13.70
C ASN A 55 0.44 -4.01 13.79
N ASP A 56 0.65 -5.30 14.11
CA ASP A 56 1.97 -5.94 14.20
C ASP A 56 2.14 -6.96 13.05
N PRO A 57 2.80 -6.56 11.93
CA PRO A 57 3.00 -7.45 10.80
C PRO A 57 3.98 -8.61 11.07
N ALA A 58 4.84 -8.48 12.08
CA ALA A 58 5.78 -9.54 12.45
C ALA A 58 5.04 -10.66 13.18
N ALA A 59 4.22 -10.28 14.17
CA ALA A 59 3.32 -11.21 14.84
C ALA A 59 2.35 -11.86 13.85
N TYR A 60 1.84 -11.11 12.85
CA TYR A 60 1.02 -11.69 11.78
C TYR A 60 1.71 -12.82 11.03
N ALA A 61 2.94 -12.59 10.55
CA ALA A 61 3.68 -13.62 9.83
C ALA A 61 3.93 -14.86 10.72
N GLU A 62 4.31 -14.64 11.99
CA GLU A 62 4.58 -15.71 12.96
C GLU A 62 3.33 -16.55 13.28
N ILE A 63 2.18 -15.90 13.53
CA ILE A 63 0.90 -16.58 13.80
C ILE A 63 0.51 -17.47 12.62
N VAL A 64 0.65 -16.97 11.39
CA VAL A 64 0.28 -17.73 10.19
C VAL A 64 1.30 -18.85 9.90
N GLU A 65 2.59 -18.63 10.14
CA GLU A 65 3.62 -19.69 10.05
C GLU A 65 3.31 -20.83 11.04
N LEU A 66 2.92 -20.51 12.28
CA LEU A 66 2.51 -21.50 13.27
C LEU A 66 1.23 -22.23 12.87
N ALA A 67 0.22 -21.51 12.36
CA ALA A 67 -1.02 -22.11 11.86
C ALA A 67 -0.77 -23.11 10.73
N LEU A 68 0.16 -22.80 9.82
CA LEU A 68 0.56 -23.72 8.75
C LEU A 68 1.24 -24.98 9.31
N ALA A 69 2.10 -24.83 10.31
CA ALA A 69 2.76 -25.97 10.95
C ALA A 69 1.75 -26.87 11.68
N GLN A 70 0.83 -26.30 12.46
CA GLN A 70 -0.22 -27.02 13.16
C GLN A 70 -1.22 -27.69 12.21
N TYR A 71 -1.61 -27.01 11.12
CA TYR A 71 -2.47 -27.59 10.08
C TYR A 71 -1.86 -28.88 9.51
N ARG A 72 -0.57 -28.86 9.19
CA ARG A 72 0.16 -30.03 8.70
C ARG A 72 0.30 -31.13 9.76
N ALA A 73 0.71 -30.76 10.98
CA ALA A 73 0.91 -31.72 12.07
C ALA A 73 -0.39 -32.45 12.46
N SER A 74 -1.53 -31.81 12.27
CA SER A 74 -2.86 -32.38 12.54
C SER A 74 -3.47 -33.15 11.36
N GLY A 75 -2.67 -33.49 10.34
CA GLY A 75 -3.10 -34.27 9.17
C GLY A 75 -3.85 -33.48 8.10
N GLY A 76 -3.74 -32.16 8.08
CA GLY A 76 -4.33 -31.32 7.04
C GLY A 76 -3.61 -31.45 5.70
N GLU A 77 -4.32 -31.96 4.69
CA GLU A 77 -3.76 -32.23 3.35
C GLU A 77 -4.28 -31.29 2.26
N SER A 78 -5.17 -30.34 2.57
CA SER A 78 -5.71 -29.42 1.56
C SER A 78 -4.61 -28.50 1.04
N SER A 79 -4.20 -28.75 -0.21
CA SER A 79 -3.23 -27.91 -0.93
C SER A 79 -3.69 -26.46 -1.07
N GLU A 80 -5.00 -26.23 -1.07
CA GLU A 80 -5.62 -24.92 -1.07
C GLU A 80 -5.36 -24.15 0.22
N ILE A 81 -5.68 -24.74 1.37
CA ILE A 81 -5.47 -24.11 2.68
C ILE A 81 -3.98 -23.80 2.87
N ILE A 82 -3.11 -24.69 2.41
CA ILE A 82 -1.66 -24.48 2.40
C ILE A 82 -1.28 -23.28 1.52
N ALA A 83 -1.86 -23.14 0.32
CA ALA A 83 -1.60 -22.01 -0.56
C ALA A 83 -2.05 -20.68 0.06
N LEU A 84 -3.23 -20.65 0.69
CA LEU A 84 -3.79 -19.46 1.35
C LEU A 84 -2.98 -19.05 2.58
N LEU A 85 -2.61 -19.99 3.44
CA LEU A 85 -1.75 -19.72 4.60
C LEU A 85 -0.38 -19.20 4.15
N ARG A 86 0.20 -19.76 3.08
CA ARG A 86 1.45 -19.23 2.52
C ARG A 86 1.28 -17.84 1.91
N LEU A 87 0.16 -17.54 1.27
CA LEU A 87 -0.15 -16.19 0.77
C LEU A 87 -0.25 -15.20 1.92
N ALA A 88 -0.87 -15.60 3.04
CA ALA A 88 -0.87 -14.80 4.26
C ALA A 88 0.54 -14.60 4.81
N ILE A 89 1.39 -15.62 4.91
CA ILE A 89 2.80 -15.45 5.33
C ILE A 89 3.50 -14.43 4.43
N PHE A 90 3.38 -14.57 3.11
CA PHE A 90 3.96 -13.63 2.15
C PHE A 90 3.44 -12.19 2.35
N ARG A 91 2.13 -12.04 2.60
CA ARG A 91 1.51 -10.75 2.94
C ARG A 91 2.05 -10.14 4.24
N GLY A 92 2.23 -10.94 5.29
CA GLY A 92 2.79 -10.46 6.56
C GLY A 92 4.24 -10.01 6.40
N GLU A 93 5.05 -10.86 5.78
CA GLU A 93 6.48 -10.61 5.57
C GLU A 93 6.76 -9.38 4.69
N ARG A 94 5.92 -9.12 3.67
CA ARG A 94 6.09 -7.92 2.82
C ARG A 94 5.78 -6.59 3.53
N LEU A 95 5.07 -6.61 4.66
CA LEU A 95 4.75 -5.41 5.43
C LEU A 95 5.91 -5.00 6.37
N LEU A 96 6.93 -5.86 6.51
CA LEU A 96 8.09 -5.58 7.34
C LEU A 96 9.13 -4.72 6.59
N PRO A 97 10.03 -3.99 7.28
CA PRO A 97 11.00 -3.08 6.66
C PRO A 97 11.84 -3.68 5.52
N VAL A 98 12.06 -2.93 4.44
CA VAL A 98 12.80 -3.42 3.26
C VAL A 98 14.26 -3.76 3.61
N SER A 99 14.75 -4.93 3.19
CA SER A 99 16.18 -5.30 3.29
C SER A 99 16.57 -6.35 2.24
N SER A 100 17.88 -6.47 1.95
CA SER A 100 18.42 -7.48 1.01
C SER A 100 18.15 -8.91 1.48
N LYS A 101 18.36 -9.21 2.77
CA LYS A 101 18.04 -10.51 3.38
C LYS A 101 16.55 -10.86 3.22
N ARG A 102 15.66 -9.88 3.46
CA ARG A 102 14.22 -10.06 3.28
C ARG A 102 13.84 -10.24 1.81
N LYS A 103 14.50 -9.55 0.88
CA LYS A 103 14.30 -9.72 -0.57
C LYS A 103 14.53 -11.18 -0.95
N SER A 104 15.65 -11.75 -0.51
CA SER A 104 15.98 -13.15 -0.78
C SER A 104 14.98 -14.13 -0.15
N LYS A 105 14.55 -13.90 1.11
CA LYS A 105 13.51 -14.73 1.77
C LYS A 105 12.22 -14.70 0.97
N LEU A 106 11.73 -13.51 0.64
CA LEU A 106 10.46 -13.31 -0.08
C LEU A 106 10.51 -13.86 -1.51
N SER A 107 11.64 -13.73 -2.22
CA SER A 107 11.82 -14.35 -3.54
C SER A 107 11.72 -15.89 -3.49
N ALA A 108 12.24 -16.53 -2.43
CA ALA A 108 12.08 -17.97 -2.24
C ALA A 108 10.61 -18.34 -1.96
N VAL A 109 9.93 -17.58 -1.11
CA VAL A 109 8.50 -17.76 -0.82
C VAL A 109 7.65 -17.59 -2.08
N ILE A 110 8.01 -16.64 -2.96
CA ILE A 110 7.37 -16.45 -4.28
C ILE A 110 7.46 -17.73 -5.12
N ALA A 111 8.66 -18.30 -5.28
CA ALA A 111 8.84 -19.51 -6.10
C ALA A 111 8.03 -20.70 -5.55
N GLU A 112 7.99 -20.86 -4.22
CA GLU A 112 7.17 -21.88 -3.56
C GLU A 112 5.67 -21.65 -3.76
N LEU A 113 5.20 -20.40 -3.62
CA LEU A 113 3.81 -20.03 -3.83
C LEU A 113 3.36 -20.29 -5.27
N GLU A 114 4.19 -19.94 -6.25
CA GLU A 114 3.90 -20.17 -7.65
C GLU A 114 3.72 -21.67 -7.95
N ALA A 115 4.59 -22.52 -7.40
CA ALA A 115 4.47 -23.98 -7.53
C ALA A 115 3.19 -24.52 -6.85
N ASN A 116 2.90 -24.06 -5.62
CA ASN A 116 1.73 -24.50 -4.86
C ASN A 116 0.41 -24.08 -5.53
N ILE A 117 0.32 -22.84 -6.01
CA ILE A 117 -0.87 -22.36 -6.71
C ILE A 117 -1.03 -23.10 -8.05
N SER A 118 0.08 -23.38 -8.74
CA SER A 118 0.06 -24.10 -10.00
C SER A 118 -0.42 -25.54 -9.87
N SER A 119 -0.22 -26.19 -8.72
CA SER A 119 -0.69 -27.55 -8.45
C SER A 119 -2.17 -27.63 -8.03
N LEU A 120 -2.82 -26.50 -7.75
CA LEU A 120 -4.25 -26.47 -7.46
C LEU A 120 -5.07 -26.95 -8.68
N PRO A 121 -6.21 -27.65 -8.45
CA PRO A 121 -7.15 -27.99 -9.50
C PRO A 121 -7.61 -26.75 -10.29
N ALA A 122 -7.89 -26.92 -11.58
CA ALA A 122 -8.42 -25.83 -12.39
C ALA A 122 -9.81 -25.40 -11.87
N GLY A 123 -10.05 -24.09 -11.84
CA GLY A 123 -11.32 -23.52 -11.37
C GLY A 123 -11.14 -22.13 -10.79
N SER A 124 -12.27 -21.50 -10.43
CA SER A 124 -12.34 -20.14 -9.87
C SER A 124 -11.33 -19.92 -8.74
N ARG A 125 -11.20 -20.90 -7.86
CA ARG A 125 -10.31 -20.90 -6.70
C ARG A 125 -8.82 -20.77 -7.02
N LYS A 126 -8.33 -21.51 -8.01
CA LYS A 126 -6.95 -21.37 -8.48
C LYS A 126 -6.71 -19.97 -9.04
N GLU A 127 -7.65 -19.48 -9.84
CA GLU A 127 -7.56 -18.15 -10.42
C GLU A 127 -7.61 -17.05 -9.36
N ARG A 128 -8.43 -17.21 -8.31
CA ARG A 128 -8.42 -16.31 -7.14
C ARG A 128 -7.05 -16.26 -6.46
N CYS A 129 -6.46 -17.42 -6.16
CA CYS A 129 -5.11 -17.48 -5.57
C CYS A 129 -4.07 -16.83 -6.49
N ARG A 130 -4.17 -17.03 -7.81
CA ARG A 130 -3.28 -16.38 -8.79
C ARG A 130 -3.44 -14.86 -8.79
N SER A 131 -4.66 -14.35 -8.81
CA SER A 131 -4.93 -12.91 -8.77
C SER A 131 -4.39 -12.28 -7.48
N LEU A 132 -4.66 -12.89 -6.32
CA LEU A 132 -4.18 -12.40 -5.01
C LEU A 132 -2.65 -12.47 -4.90
N PHE A 133 -2.06 -13.53 -5.44
CA PHE A 133 -0.61 -13.68 -5.50
C PHE A 133 0.01 -12.57 -6.36
N ALA A 134 -0.49 -12.35 -7.57
CA ALA A 134 -0.02 -11.30 -8.46
C ALA A 134 -0.17 -9.91 -7.82
N TYR A 135 -1.29 -9.63 -7.15
CA TYR A 135 -1.49 -8.37 -6.40
C TYR A 135 -0.40 -8.17 -5.34
N HIS A 136 -0.18 -9.16 -4.49
CA HIS A 136 0.82 -9.04 -3.42
C HIS A 136 2.26 -9.02 -3.94
N GLN A 137 2.56 -9.75 -5.01
CA GLN A 137 3.85 -9.65 -5.69
C GLN A 137 4.06 -8.24 -6.23
N GLY A 138 3.04 -7.63 -6.85
CA GLY A 138 3.11 -6.26 -7.35
C GLY A 138 3.47 -5.26 -6.24
N VAL A 139 2.83 -5.36 -5.08
CA VAL A 139 3.16 -4.51 -3.90
C VAL A 139 4.58 -4.79 -3.38
N PHE A 140 5.02 -6.06 -3.37
CA PHE A 140 6.39 -6.41 -3.03
C PHE A 140 7.38 -5.73 -3.97
N TYR A 141 7.19 -5.81 -5.29
CA TYR A 141 8.11 -5.20 -6.25
C TYR A 141 8.14 -3.67 -6.13
N ASP A 142 7.01 -3.01 -5.86
CA ASP A 142 6.96 -1.56 -5.58
C ASP A 142 7.82 -1.19 -4.35
N ALA A 143 7.71 -1.94 -3.25
CA ALA A 143 8.52 -1.69 -2.04
C ALA A 143 10.04 -1.84 -2.29
N TYR A 144 10.42 -2.65 -3.28
CA TYR A 144 11.80 -2.83 -3.74
C TYR A 144 12.17 -1.96 -4.94
N GLU A 145 11.34 -0.94 -5.25
CA GLU A 145 11.58 0.05 -6.29
C GLU A 145 11.66 -0.55 -7.71
N MET A 146 11.05 -1.73 -7.90
CA MET A 146 10.91 -2.44 -9.17
C MET A 146 9.54 -2.13 -9.78
N PHE A 147 9.30 -0.85 -10.10
CA PHE A 147 7.97 -0.33 -10.46
C PHE A 147 7.41 -0.94 -11.74
N ALA A 148 8.24 -1.21 -12.75
CA ALA A 148 7.81 -1.85 -13.99
C ALA A 148 7.29 -3.28 -13.76
N GLU A 149 8.03 -4.10 -13.00
CA GLU A 149 7.59 -5.44 -12.59
C GLU A 149 6.35 -5.38 -11.70
N GLY A 150 6.31 -4.42 -10.78
CA GLY A 150 5.14 -4.13 -9.95
C GLY A 150 3.90 -3.87 -10.80
N ALA A 151 3.99 -2.96 -11.77
CA ALA A 151 2.90 -2.60 -12.66
C ALA A 151 2.40 -3.82 -13.46
N LYS A 152 3.32 -4.60 -14.04
CA LYS A 152 2.99 -5.82 -14.79
C LYS A 152 2.14 -6.78 -13.94
N LEU A 153 2.53 -7.00 -12.69
CA LEU A 153 1.83 -7.93 -11.80
C LEU A 153 0.47 -7.39 -11.32
N GLN A 154 0.33 -6.09 -11.14
CA GLN A 154 -0.97 -5.49 -10.86
C GLN A 154 -1.93 -5.61 -12.06
N GLY A 155 -1.42 -5.41 -13.29
CA GLY A 155 -2.17 -5.66 -14.52
C GLY A 155 -2.62 -7.11 -14.64
N GLN A 156 -1.71 -8.07 -14.39
CA GLN A 156 -2.04 -9.50 -14.38
C GLN A 156 -3.09 -9.83 -13.31
N SER A 157 -2.97 -9.26 -12.10
CA SER A 157 -3.97 -9.43 -11.05
C SER A 157 -5.35 -8.95 -11.49
N ALA A 158 -5.40 -7.78 -12.15
CA ALA A 158 -6.63 -7.18 -12.66
C ALA A 158 -7.28 -8.02 -13.76
N GLU A 159 -6.50 -8.51 -14.73
CA GLU A 159 -6.99 -9.37 -15.81
C GLU A 159 -7.59 -10.67 -15.26
N ILE A 160 -6.92 -11.29 -14.29
CA ILE A 160 -7.44 -12.50 -13.64
C ILE A 160 -8.72 -12.18 -12.86
N ALA A 161 -8.77 -11.08 -12.11
CA ALA A 161 -9.96 -10.66 -11.38
C ALA A 161 -11.15 -10.39 -12.32
N GLN A 162 -10.91 -9.75 -13.46
CA GLN A 162 -11.90 -9.47 -14.50
C GLN A 162 -12.53 -10.76 -15.03
N VAL A 163 -11.72 -11.75 -15.40
CA VAL A 163 -12.20 -13.06 -15.90
C VAL A 163 -13.09 -13.77 -14.87
N ASN A 164 -12.81 -13.56 -13.58
CA ASN A 164 -13.58 -14.15 -12.47
C ASN A 164 -14.80 -13.32 -12.04
N GLY A 165 -15.04 -12.17 -12.68
CA GLY A 165 -16.15 -11.27 -12.31
C GLY A 165 -15.93 -10.49 -11.00
N ASP A 166 -14.70 -10.40 -10.52
CA ASP A 166 -14.31 -9.63 -9.33
C ASP A 166 -14.02 -8.16 -9.70
N LYS A 167 -15.08 -7.39 -9.91
CA LYS A 167 -14.97 -5.96 -10.28
C LYS A 167 -14.16 -5.11 -9.28
N PRO A 168 -14.30 -5.28 -7.95
CA PRO A 168 -13.48 -4.55 -7.01
C PRO A 168 -11.98 -4.87 -7.16
N GLY A 169 -11.60 -6.16 -7.27
CA GLY A 169 -10.21 -6.57 -7.47
C GLY A 169 -9.63 -6.10 -8.80
N GLU A 170 -10.41 -6.20 -9.88
CA GLU A 170 -10.07 -5.68 -11.21
C GLU A 170 -9.73 -4.18 -11.14
N SER A 171 -10.62 -3.39 -10.52
CA SER A 171 -10.47 -1.94 -10.49
C SER A 171 -9.27 -1.49 -9.64
N ILE A 172 -9.00 -2.20 -8.54
CA ILE A 172 -7.83 -1.94 -7.70
C ILE A 172 -6.53 -2.31 -8.41
N GLY A 173 -6.47 -3.48 -9.06
CA GLY A 173 -5.30 -3.90 -9.82
C GLY A 173 -4.97 -2.91 -10.94
N TYR A 174 -5.96 -2.48 -11.73
CA TYR A 174 -5.72 -1.47 -12.77
C TYR A 174 -5.37 -0.10 -12.20
N PHE A 175 -5.91 0.31 -11.05
CA PHE A 175 -5.51 1.56 -10.41
C PHE A 175 -4.04 1.52 -9.98
N LEU A 176 -3.63 0.46 -9.27
CA LEU A 176 -2.24 0.30 -8.82
C LEU A 176 -1.25 0.12 -9.96
N GLU A 177 -1.64 -0.56 -11.04
CA GLU A 177 -0.86 -0.60 -12.29
C GLU A 177 -0.49 0.83 -12.73
N ARG A 178 -1.47 1.75 -12.75
CA ARG A 178 -1.23 3.15 -13.15
C ARG A 178 -0.41 3.93 -12.14
N VAL A 179 -0.58 3.70 -10.83
CA VAL A 179 0.29 4.28 -9.80
C VAL A 179 1.75 3.90 -10.05
N TYR A 180 2.03 2.62 -10.30
CA TYR A 180 3.40 2.14 -10.50
C TYR A 180 4.00 2.58 -11.84
N LEU A 181 3.19 2.66 -12.90
CA LEU A 181 3.63 3.27 -14.17
C LEU A 181 3.97 4.76 -14.00
N LEU A 182 3.22 5.50 -13.17
CA LEU A 182 3.57 6.87 -12.83
C LEU A 182 4.89 6.94 -12.06
N LYS A 183 5.09 6.09 -11.03
CA LYS A 183 6.36 6.00 -10.30
C LYS A 183 7.54 5.69 -11.24
N GLN A 184 7.36 4.77 -12.20
CA GLN A 184 8.38 4.46 -13.20
C GLN A 184 8.69 5.67 -14.09
N ALA A 185 7.68 6.35 -14.64
CA ALA A 185 7.87 7.55 -15.45
C ALA A 185 8.61 8.65 -14.67
N MET A 186 8.35 8.78 -13.37
CA MET A 186 9.08 9.68 -12.48
C MET A 186 10.55 9.28 -12.36
N VAL A 187 10.89 8.00 -12.23
CA VAL A 187 12.29 7.57 -12.23
C VAL A 187 12.97 7.94 -13.55
N ASP A 188 12.31 7.62 -14.68
CA ASP A 188 12.86 7.82 -16.02
C ASP A 188 13.01 9.32 -16.39
N GLY A 189 12.27 10.21 -15.72
CA GLY A 189 12.36 11.65 -15.94
C GLY A 189 11.62 12.14 -17.18
N ASP A 190 10.81 11.30 -17.83
CA ASP A 190 10.02 11.66 -19.00
C ASP A 190 8.72 12.39 -18.62
N GLN A 191 8.71 13.70 -18.81
CA GLN A 191 7.56 14.57 -18.47
C GLN A 191 6.29 14.21 -19.27
N ALA A 192 6.42 13.79 -20.53
CA ALA A 192 5.28 13.41 -21.34
C ALA A 192 4.69 12.08 -20.87
N ALA A 193 5.55 11.11 -20.52
CA ALA A 193 5.13 9.86 -19.92
C ALA A 193 4.48 10.06 -18.55
N MET A 194 5.02 10.94 -17.70
CA MET A 194 4.42 11.30 -16.41
C MET A 194 3.00 11.87 -16.58
N GLY A 195 2.80 12.81 -17.50
CA GLY A 195 1.48 13.40 -17.77
C GLY A 195 0.47 12.37 -18.31
N THR A 196 0.93 11.48 -19.20
CA THR A 196 0.11 10.38 -19.74
C THR A 196 -0.28 9.39 -18.65
N ALA A 197 0.67 8.98 -17.81
CA ALA A 197 0.44 8.06 -16.71
C ALA A 197 -0.54 8.64 -15.67
N PHE A 198 -0.39 9.92 -15.32
CA PHE A 198 -1.32 10.61 -14.42
C PHE A 198 -2.74 10.68 -14.97
N THR A 199 -2.89 11.06 -16.24
CA THR A 199 -4.22 11.09 -16.89
C THR A 199 -4.87 9.71 -16.87
N ALA A 200 -4.10 8.65 -17.13
CA ALA A 200 -4.58 7.29 -17.07
C ALA A 200 -4.93 6.84 -15.64
N LEU A 201 -4.18 7.29 -14.63
CA LEU A 201 -4.49 7.06 -13.21
C LEU A 201 -5.80 7.73 -12.80
N GLU A 202 -5.99 9.00 -13.17
CA GLU A 202 -7.23 9.74 -12.91
C GLU A 202 -8.46 9.03 -13.50
N GLN A 203 -8.35 8.53 -14.73
CA GLN A 203 -9.42 7.77 -15.37
C GLN A 203 -9.81 6.49 -14.63
N ARG A 204 -8.93 5.95 -13.77
CA ARG A 204 -9.20 4.77 -12.93
C ARG A 204 -9.83 5.10 -11.58
N PHE A 205 -9.81 6.35 -11.15
CA PHE A 205 -10.35 6.77 -9.86
C PHE A 205 -11.84 6.43 -9.71
N ASN A 206 -12.70 6.99 -10.57
CA ASN A 206 -14.16 6.80 -10.49
C ASN A 206 -14.57 5.33 -10.65
N PRO A 207 -14.04 4.58 -11.66
CA PRO A 207 -14.32 3.15 -11.76
C PRO A 207 -14.01 2.36 -10.48
N LEU A 208 -12.89 2.67 -9.81
CA LEU A 208 -12.55 2.03 -8.53
C LEU A 208 -13.55 2.38 -7.44
N VAL A 209 -13.85 3.67 -7.24
CA VAL A 209 -14.80 4.13 -6.22
C VAL A 209 -16.18 3.49 -6.42
N GLU A 210 -16.63 3.37 -7.67
CA GLU A 210 -17.90 2.71 -8.00
C GLU A 210 -17.84 1.20 -7.74
N ALA A 211 -16.77 0.52 -8.14
CA ALA A 211 -16.62 -0.91 -7.98
C ALA A 211 -16.61 -1.33 -6.50
N VAL A 212 -16.00 -0.54 -5.63
CA VAL A 212 -15.91 -0.84 -4.18
C VAL A 212 -17.09 -0.33 -3.37
N ARG A 213 -18.06 0.38 -3.96
CA ARG A 213 -19.23 0.91 -3.24
C ARG A 213 -20.11 -0.22 -2.69
N GLY A 214 -20.54 -0.09 -1.43
CA GLY A 214 -21.34 -1.11 -0.73
C GLY A 214 -20.54 -2.37 -0.38
N THR A 215 -19.21 -2.30 -0.46
CA THR A 215 -18.32 -3.42 -0.14
C THR A 215 -17.51 -3.15 1.12
N PRO A 216 -16.92 -4.17 1.76
CA PRO A 216 -15.97 -3.98 2.86
C PRO A 216 -14.76 -3.08 2.53
N LEU A 217 -14.54 -2.77 1.26
CA LEU A 217 -13.38 -2.02 0.75
C LEU A 217 -13.73 -0.58 0.41
N GLU A 218 -15.00 -0.20 0.57
CA GLU A 218 -15.45 1.17 0.29
C GLU A 218 -14.64 2.19 1.07
N VAL A 219 -14.39 1.91 2.35
CA VAL A 219 -13.66 2.84 3.22
C VAL A 219 -12.15 2.74 2.98
N SER A 220 -11.57 1.53 3.03
CA SER A 220 -10.11 1.35 2.91
C SER A 220 -9.58 1.69 1.52
N TRP A 221 -10.29 1.31 0.46
CA TRP A 221 -9.88 1.58 -0.90
C TRP A 221 -10.60 2.76 -1.53
N GLY A 222 -11.93 2.78 -1.48
CA GLY A 222 -12.73 3.78 -2.19
C GLY A 222 -12.62 5.19 -1.61
N GLN A 223 -12.34 5.32 -0.32
CA GLN A 223 -12.20 6.61 0.36
C GLN A 223 -10.75 6.87 0.81
N GLY A 224 -10.06 5.83 1.30
CA GLY A 224 -8.69 5.90 1.80
C GLY A 224 -7.63 5.86 0.71
N ASN A 225 -7.15 4.66 0.36
CA ASN A 225 -5.97 4.46 -0.48
C ASN A 225 -6.05 5.19 -1.82
N VAL A 226 -7.20 5.13 -2.51
CA VAL A 226 -7.34 5.76 -3.82
C VAL A 226 -7.08 7.26 -3.73
N SER A 227 -7.65 7.94 -2.73
CA SER A 227 -7.51 9.38 -2.53
C SER A 227 -6.10 9.76 -2.09
N ILE A 228 -5.47 8.97 -1.21
CA ILE A 228 -4.09 9.19 -0.79
C ILE A 228 -3.14 9.12 -2.00
N HIS A 229 -3.26 8.09 -2.84
CA HIS A 229 -2.43 7.95 -4.04
C HIS A 229 -2.65 9.07 -5.06
N MET A 230 -3.88 9.57 -5.20
CA MET A 230 -4.13 10.75 -6.03
C MET A 230 -3.42 12.00 -5.48
N ILE A 231 -3.46 12.23 -4.17
CA ILE A 231 -2.80 13.35 -3.51
C ILE A 231 -1.27 13.24 -3.64
N GLU A 232 -0.71 12.05 -3.40
CA GLU A 232 0.72 11.78 -3.64
C GLU A 232 1.13 12.11 -5.08
N ALA A 233 0.35 11.66 -6.07
CA ALA A 233 0.60 11.96 -7.47
C ALA A 233 0.57 13.46 -7.78
N LEU A 234 -0.38 14.22 -7.20
CA LEU A 234 -0.41 15.68 -7.30
C LEU A 234 0.84 16.31 -6.70
N VAL A 235 1.29 15.82 -5.53
CA VAL A 235 2.53 16.28 -4.91
C VAL A 235 3.68 16.04 -5.85
N TRP A 236 3.89 14.81 -6.33
CA TRP A 236 5.03 14.46 -7.17
C TRP A 236 5.10 15.33 -8.44
N LEU A 237 3.95 15.58 -9.07
CA LEU A 237 3.81 16.41 -10.26
C LEU A 237 3.78 17.92 -9.99
N ASN A 238 3.75 18.35 -8.73
CA ASN A 238 3.60 19.76 -8.32
C ASN A 238 2.32 20.41 -8.88
N ARG A 239 1.18 19.73 -8.78
CA ARG A 239 -0.13 20.13 -9.36
C ARG A 239 -1.18 20.43 -8.28
N TRP A 240 -0.89 21.36 -7.37
CA TRP A 240 -1.81 21.71 -6.28
C TRP A 240 -3.12 22.35 -6.74
N ASN A 241 -3.16 22.94 -7.92
CA ASN A 241 -4.37 23.57 -8.49
C ASN A 241 -5.37 22.58 -9.11
N HIS A 242 -5.31 21.29 -8.74
CA HIS A 242 -6.19 20.28 -9.28
C HIS A 242 -7.62 20.44 -8.76
N PRO A 243 -8.66 20.47 -9.62
CA PRO A 243 -10.04 20.76 -9.20
C PRO A 243 -10.64 19.70 -8.26
N ALA A 244 -10.06 18.50 -8.20
CA ALA A 244 -10.54 17.42 -7.34
C ALA A 244 -9.78 17.30 -6.00
N LEU A 245 -8.79 18.16 -5.73
CA LEU A 245 -7.94 18.07 -4.53
C LEU A 245 -8.77 18.05 -3.25
N ASP A 246 -9.67 19.04 -3.07
CA ASP A 246 -10.50 19.16 -1.87
C ASP A 246 -11.36 17.92 -1.63
N VAL A 247 -11.90 17.33 -2.71
CA VAL A 247 -12.71 16.11 -2.67
C VAL A 247 -11.87 14.94 -2.18
N TRP A 248 -10.67 14.76 -2.75
CA TRP A 248 -9.78 13.66 -2.36
C TRP A 248 -9.28 13.81 -0.92
N VAL A 249 -8.94 15.03 -0.48
CA VAL A 249 -8.56 15.31 0.90
C VAL A 249 -9.69 14.95 1.85
N ALA A 250 -10.91 15.43 1.59
CA ALA A 250 -12.08 15.12 2.41
C ALA A 250 -12.35 13.62 2.51
N MET A 251 -12.26 12.88 1.39
CA MET A 251 -12.40 11.42 1.35
C MET A 251 -11.36 10.70 2.22
N ALA A 252 -10.07 11.07 2.06
CA ALA A 252 -8.99 10.45 2.81
C ALA A 252 -9.11 10.68 4.32
N LEU A 253 -9.49 11.88 4.74
CA LEU A 253 -9.67 12.20 6.16
C LEU A 253 -10.89 11.47 6.75
N ALA A 254 -12.01 11.41 6.03
CA ALA A 254 -13.19 10.67 6.46
C ALA A 254 -12.93 9.16 6.56
N ALA A 255 -12.08 8.61 5.69
CA ALA A 255 -11.66 7.20 5.78
C ALA A 255 -10.84 6.95 7.04
N SER A 256 -9.91 7.84 7.39
CA SER A 256 -9.05 7.71 8.56
C SER A 256 -9.85 7.71 9.87
N GLU A 257 -10.89 8.53 9.97
CA GLU A 257 -11.79 8.54 11.14
C GLU A 257 -12.49 7.19 11.35
N LYS A 258 -12.86 6.51 10.26
CA LYS A 258 -13.54 5.20 10.31
C LYS A 258 -12.57 4.04 10.57
N LEU A 259 -11.34 4.14 10.09
CA LEU A 259 -10.35 3.05 10.12
C LEU A 259 -9.38 3.14 11.32
N GLY A 260 -9.38 4.26 12.04
CA GLY A 260 -8.66 4.41 13.30
C GLY A 260 -7.13 4.52 13.14
N GLN A 261 -6.39 3.97 14.11
CA GLN A 261 -4.95 4.21 14.27
C GLN A 261 -4.10 3.75 13.08
N ALA A 262 -4.45 2.63 12.45
CA ALA A 262 -3.70 2.09 11.31
C ALA A 262 -3.65 3.04 10.09
N TRP A 263 -4.57 4.02 10.03
CA TRP A 263 -4.71 4.98 8.94
C TRP A 263 -4.36 6.43 9.34
N GLN A 264 -3.94 6.64 10.57
CA GLN A 264 -3.43 7.94 11.03
C GLN A 264 -2.15 8.39 10.31
N PRO A 265 -1.20 7.50 9.95
CA PRO A 265 -0.01 7.92 9.20
C PRO A 265 -0.36 8.63 7.87
N GLY A 266 -1.20 8.01 7.03
CA GLY A 266 -1.66 8.61 5.77
C GLY A 266 -2.45 9.91 5.96
N ALA A 267 -3.35 9.97 6.95
CA ALA A 267 -4.12 11.18 7.23
C ALA A 267 -3.25 12.35 7.74
N ARG A 268 -2.24 12.06 8.56
CA ARG A 268 -1.28 13.09 9.00
C ARG A 268 -0.51 13.67 7.82
N PHE A 269 -0.07 12.82 6.88
CA PHE A 269 0.53 13.30 5.64
C PHE A 269 -0.45 14.16 4.82
N VAL A 270 -1.68 13.68 4.58
CA VAL A 270 -2.69 14.43 3.81
C VAL A 270 -2.96 15.80 4.43
N ARG A 271 -3.12 15.90 5.76
CA ARG A 271 -3.29 17.19 6.45
C ARG A 271 -2.09 18.11 6.23
N ALA A 272 -0.87 17.58 6.40
CA ALA A 272 0.35 18.37 6.24
C ALA A 272 0.54 18.87 4.79
N ALA A 273 0.27 18.00 3.81
CA ALA A 273 0.29 18.33 2.39
C ALA A 273 -0.76 19.38 2.00
N TYR A 274 -1.96 19.29 2.57
CA TYR A 274 -3.04 20.24 2.28
C TYR A 274 -2.79 21.63 2.92
N LEU A 275 -2.18 21.67 4.10
CA LEU A 275 -1.70 22.93 4.68
C LEU A 275 -0.69 23.62 3.75
N ASP A 276 0.19 22.86 3.09
CA ASP A 276 1.14 23.41 2.12
C ASP A 276 0.45 23.99 0.88
N SER A 277 -0.58 23.30 0.35
CA SER A 277 -1.32 23.81 -0.82
C SER A 277 -2.04 25.13 -0.55
N ASP A 278 -2.40 25.40 0.71
CA ASP A 278 -3.03 26.66 1.15
C ASP A 278 -2.02 27.74 1.60
N ASP A 279 -0.72 27.50 1.43
CA ASP A 279 0.38 28.33 1.96
C ASP A 279 0.24 28.65 3.46
N ASN A 280 -0.23 27.67 4.23
CA ASN A 280 -0.42 27.81 5.66
C ASN A 280 0.93 27.79 6.41
N GLN A 281 1.11 28.69 7.37
CA GLN A 281 2.33 28.79 8.18
C GLN A 281 2.63 27.53 9.02
N GLU A 282 1.61 26.74 9.34
CA GLU A 282 1.75 25.48 10.09
C GLU A 282 2.27 24.32 9.21
N ALA A 283 2.26 24.47 7.88
CA ALA A 283 2.66 23.41 6.95
C ALA A 283 4.08 22.90 7.20
N GLU A 284 5.03 23.81 7.45
CA GLU A 284 6.44 23.44 7.65
C GLU A 284 6.62 22.55 8.88
N ALA A 285 5.99 22.90 10.01
CA ALA A 285 6.04 22.11 11.23
C ALA A 285 5.35 20.75 11.05
N ALA A 286 4.18 20.72 10.39
CA ALA A 286 3.44 19.49 10.13
C ALA A 286 4.22 18.53 9.21
N LEU A 287 4.78 19.03 8.12
CA LEU A 287 5.60 18.24 7.17
C LEU A 287 6.90 17.75 7.82
N THR A 288 7.54 18.57 8.65
CA THR A 288 8.71 18.16 9.44
C THR A 288 8.36 17.03 10.40
N GLY A 289 7.19 17.09 11.02
CA GLY A 289 6.65 16.00 11.85
C GLY A 289 6.50 14.70 11.05
N VAL A 290 5.94 14.77 9.83
CA VAL A 290 5.80 13.60 8.94
C VAL A 290 7.16 13.04 8.53
N ALA A 291 8.11 13.90 8.13
CA ALA A 291 9.44 13.47 7.67
C ALA A 291 10.25 12.73 8.74
N ASN A 292 10.11 13.15 10.00
CA ASN A 292 10.85 12.59 11.14
C ASN A 292 10.15 11.40 11.81
N ASP A 293 8.90 11.11 11.46
CA ASP A 293 8.14 10.03 12.07
C ASP A 293 8.56 8.67 11.48
N THR A 294 9.17 7.83 12.30
CA THR A 294 9.62 6.49 11.91
C THR A 294 8.47 5.49 11.70
N GLU A 295 7.25 5.81 12.14
CA GLU A 295 6.06 5.01 11.87
C GLU A 295 5.46 5.29 10.48
N GLN A 296 5.93 6.33 9.78
CA GLN A 296 5.56 6.62 8.39
C GLN A 296 6.34 5.76 7.40
N THR A 297 5.73 5.49 6.24
CA THR A 297 6.45 4.84 5.14
C THR A 297 7.57 5.75 4.63
N ASN A 298 8.65 5.14 4.13
CA ASN A 298 9.76 5.90 3.54
C ASN A 298 9.29 6.81 2.39
N GLU A 299 8.30 6.37 1.62
CA GLU A 299 7.67 7.14 0.54
C GLU A 299 7.00 8.42 1.06
N LEU A 300 6.18 8.34 2.12
CA LEU A 300 5.53 9.51 2.71
C LEU A 300 6.53 10.47 3.35
N ARG A 301 7.55 9.94 4.02
CA ARG A 301 8.65 10.74 4.59
C ARG A 301 9.42 11.47 3.51
N ALA A 302 9.79 10.79 2.43
CA ALA A 302 10.47 11.41 1.29
C ALA A 302 9.57 12.45 0.60
N THR A 303 8.28 12.16 0.46
CA THR A 303 7.32 13.08 -0.17
C THR A 303 7.14 14.35 0.67
N ALA A 304 7.10 14.25 2.00
CA ALA A 304 7.10 15.42 2.88
C ALA A 304 8.40 16.25 2.75
N LEU A 305 9.57 15.59 2.68
CA LEU A 305 10.85 16.27 2.45
C LEU A 305 10.90 16.94 1.07
N LEU A 306 10.29 16.37 0.05
CA LEU A 306 10.19 16.98 -1.28
C LEU A 306 9.37 18.28 -1.23
N ILE A 307 8.24 18.29 -0.51
CA ILE A 307 7.43 19.50 -0.31
C ILE A 307 8.27 20.57 0.41
N LEU A 308 8.90 20.22 1.53
CA LEU A 308 9.78 21.14 2.27
C LEU A 308 10.92 21.70 1.41
N ALA A 309 11.54 20.87 0.56
CA ALA A 309 12.60 21.31 -0.34
C ALA A 309 12.09 22.33 -1.36
N ARG A 310 10.89 22.13 -1.92
CA ARG A 310 10.24 23.12 -2.82
C ARG A 310 9.93 24.43 -2.09
N ARG A 311 9.40 24.37 -0.86
CA ARG A 311 9.17 25.57 -0.03
C ARG A 311 10.46 26.35 0.21
N SER A 312 11.55 25.65 0.54
CA SER A 312 12.87 26.25 0.77
C SER A 312 13.38 27.01 -0.46
N LEU A 313 13.21 26.45 -1.67
CA LEU A 313 13.56 27.13 -2.91
C LEU A 313 12.67 28.35 -3.20
N ALA A 314 11.36 28.25 -2.96
CA ALA A 314 10.42 29.36 -3.16
C ALA A 314 10.69 30.53 -2.19
N GLY A 315 10.95 30.23 -0.91
CA GLY A 315 11.32 31.22 0.11
C GLY A 315 12.70 31.85 -0.13
N GLY A 316 13.64 31.10 -0.68
CA GLY A 316 14.93 31.60 -1.14
C GLY A 316 14.85 32.64 -2.26
N CYS A 317 13.76 32.64 -3.05
CA CYS A 317 13.47 33.68 -4.04
C CYS A 317 12.81 34.95 -3.46
N GLN A 318 12.33 34.92 -2.20
CA GLN A 318 11.65 36.05 -1.55
C GLN A 318 12.51 36.78 -0.50
N SER A 319 13.69 36.28 -0.15
CA SER A 319 14.56 36.85 0.91
C SER A 319 15.26 38.17 0.56
N GLY A 320 14.73 38.91 -0.42
CA GLY A 320 15.17 40.27 -0.74
C GLY A 320 14.68 41.35 0.23
N ILE A 321 13.55 41.19 0.95
CA ILE A 321 12.96 42.31 1.73
C ILE A 321 12.19 41.86 2.99
N GLN A 322 12.61 42.40 4.16
CA GLN A 322 11.93 42.51 5.49
C GLN A 322 11.76 41.23 6.33
N SER A 323 11.74 41.20 7.67
CA SER A 323 12.06 42.13 8.79
C SER A 323 11.92 41.32 10.12
N GLY A 324 12.82 41.47 11.09
CA GLY A 324 12.46 41.56 12.52
C GLY A 324 12.15 40.33 13.38
N MET A 325 11.97 39.11 12.84
CA MET A 325 11.92 37.88 13.66
C MET A 325 13.13 37.01 13.34
N MET A 326 13.82 36.51 14.38
CA MET A 326 14.87 35.51 14.17
C MET A 326 14.24 34.32 13.43
N PRO A 327 14.60 34.06 12.17
CA PRO A 327 14.11 32.90 11.47
C PRO A 327 14.68 31.67 12.19
N LEU A 328 13.86 30.65 12.41
CA LEU A 328 14.37 29.31 12.65
C LEU A 328 15.42 29.00 11.57
N PRO A 329 16.52 28.27 11.86
CA PRO A 329 17.48 27.90 10.83
C PRO A 329 16.76 27.07 9.77
N GLN A 330 16.41 27.73 8.66
CA GLN A 330 15.74 27.10 7.53
C GLN A 330 16.76 26.19 6.85
N LYS A 331 16.48 24.89 6.86
CA LYS A 331 17.27 23.92 6.10
C LYS A 331 17.16 24.25 4.62
N THR A 332 18.29 24.20 3.93
CA THR A 332 18.36 24.35 2.48
C THR A 332 17.66 23.16 1.81
N ALA A 333 17.21 23.36 0.57
CA ALA A 333 16.66 22.27 -0.24
C ALA A 333 17.63 21.08 -0.38
N ALA A 334 18.93 21.36 -0.52
CA ALA A 334 19.97 20.33 -0.57
C ALA A 334 20.05 19.51 0.73
N GLU A 335 20.02 20.16 1.89
CA GLU A 335 20.03 19.48 3.19
C GLU A 335 18.77 18.62 3.40
N LEU A 336 17.60 19.12 2.98
CA LEU A 336 16.33 18.38 3.07
C LEU A 336 16.34 17.14 2.16
N ILE A 337 16.86 17.27 0.94
CA ILE A 337 16.96 16.16 -0.01
C ILE A 337 17.97 15.11 0.50
N ALA A 338 19.07 15.54 1.10
CA ALA A 338 20.05 14.63 1.72
C ALA A 338 19.48 13.80 2.89
N GLN A 339 18.35 14.20 3.48
CA GLN A 339 17.66 13.47 4.54
C GLN A 339 16.65 12.43 4.02
N MET A 340 16.40 12.37 2.71
CA MET A 340 15.45 11.42 2.16
C MET A 340 15.89 9.97 2.43
N PRO A 341 14.97 9.07 2.82
CA PRO A 341 15.29 7.66 2.97
C PRO A 341 15.94 7.08 1.71
N GLU A 342 17.02 6.30 1.88
CA GLU A 342 17.78 5.71 0.77
C GLU A 342 17.03 4.61 0.01
N THR A 343 15.97 4.04 0.60
CA THR A 343 15.18 2.93 0.03
C THR A 343 13.67 3.17 0.15
N GLY A 344 12.90 2.60 -0.76
CA GLY A 344 11.43 2.67 -0.77
C GLY A 344 10.86 4.04 -1.19
N ALA A 345 11.64 4.85 -1.92
CA ALA A 345 11.23 6.19 -2.36
C ALA A 345 12.00 6.71 -3.60
N GLN A 346 12.53 5.81 -4.44
CA GLN A 346 13.38 6.17 -5.60
C GLN A 346 12.73 7.19 -6.53
N HIS A 347 11.44 7.06 -6.82
CA HIS A 347 10.72 8.00 -7.68
C HIS A 347 10.70 9.42 -7.08
N VAL A 348 10.51 9.55 -5.76
CA VAL A 348 10.59 10.84 -5.05
C VAL A 348 12.01 11.41 -5.09
N ARG A 349 13.02 10.57 -4.83
CA ARG A 349 14.44 10.98 -4.91
C ARG A 349 14.82 11.42 -6.32
N ALA A 350 14.30 10.77 -7.35
CA ALA A 350 14.52 11.16 -8.75
C ALA A 350 13.95 12.56 -9.05
N ILE A 351 12.76 12.87 -8.52
CA ILE A 351 12.16 14.21 -8.64
C ILE A 351 13.02 15.23 -7.89
N ALA A 352 13.43 14.90 -6.67
CA ALA A 352 14.27 15.75 -5.84
C ALA A 352 15.64 16.06 -6.48
N ALA A 353 16.28 15.06 -7.10
CA ALA A 353 17.54 15.26 -7.80
C ALA A 353 17.41 16.27 -8.96
N ARG A 354 16.31 16.20 -9.71
CA ARG A 354 16.00 17.15 -10.78
C ARG A 354 15.60 18.54 -10.27
N LEU A 355 15.11 18.64 -9.04
CA LEU A 355 14.78 19.92 -8.40
C LEU A 355 16.05 20.74 -8.08
N LEU A 356 17.20 20.07 -7.88
CA LEU A 356 18.48 20.72 -7.58
C LEU A 356 19.40 20.92 -8.79
N ALA A 357 19.08 20.29 -9.93
CA ALA A 357 19.83 20.39 -11.18
C ALA A 357 19.37 21.61 -11.98
#